data_AF-A0A139WYL0-F1
#
_entry.id   AF-A0A139WYL0-F1
#
_cell.length_a   1.000
_cell.length_b   1.000
_cell.length_c   1.000
_cell.angle_alpha   90.00
_cell.angle_beta   90.00
_cell.angle_gamma   90.00
#
_symmetry.space_group_name_H-M   'P 1'
#
loop_
_entity.id
_entity.type
_entity.pdbx_description
1 polymer ?
#
loop_
_entity_poly.entity_id
_entity_poly.type
_entity_poly.pdbx_seq_one_letter_code
_entity_poly.pdbx_strand_id
1 'polypeptide(L)' 'MQVLAKVTSLSPEAIKPHLNTMLAQLVKSKERPFYETATPEEWVKAFREWADSHKRNTPLLSDYALSRAGIYEEDEEI' A
#
# COMPACT_ATOMS: atom_id res chain seq x y z
N MET A 1 20.53 -5.07 -14.87
CA MET A 1 19.41 -4.67 -15.75
C MET A 1 18.85 -5.79 -16.63
N GLN A 2 19.47 -6.98 -16.74
CA GLN A 2 18.96 -8.07 -17.62
C GLN A 2 17.78 -8.88 -17.05
N VAL A 3 17.63 -8.92 -15.72
CA VAL A 3 16.56 -9.73 -15.07
C VAL A 3 15.18 -9.11 -15.29
N LEU A 4 15.05 -7.78 -15.10
CA LEU A 4 13.81 -7.03 -15.34
C LEU A 4 13.36 -7.15 -16.81
N ALA A 5 14.30 -7.08 -17.76
CA ALA A 5 14.01 -7.21 -19.20
C ALA A 5 13.44 -8.59 -19.60
N LYS A 6 13.86 -9.66 -18.90
CA LYS A 6 13.35 -11.03 -19.14
C LYS A 6 11.95 -11.26 -18.57
N VAL A 7 11.61 -10.58 -17.47
CA VAL A 7 10.27 -10.69 -16.85
C VAL A 7 9.24 -9.93 -17.70
N THR A 8 9.62 -8.80 -18.30
CA THR A 8 8.76 -8.02 -19.20
C THR A 8 8.51 -8.66 -20.56
N SER A 9 9.24 -9.73 -20.92
CA SER A 9 9.06 -10.46 -22.18
C SER A 9 8.17 -11.71 -22.09
N LEU A 10 7.67 -12.04 -20.89
CA LEU A 10 6.80 -13.20 -20.69
C LEU A 10 5.32 -12.81 -20.88
N SER A 11 4.54 -13.68 -21.51
CA SER A 11 3.10 -13.45 -21.66
C SER A 11 2.39 -13.55 -20.29
N PRO A 12 1.24 -12.87 -20.11
CA PRO A 12 0.46 -12.94 -18.88
C PRO A 12 0.16 -14.39 -18.43
N GLU A 13 -0.06 -15.30 -19.38
CA GLU A 13 -0.36 -16.71 -19.16
C GLU A 13 0.84 -17.47 -18.59
N ALA A 14 2.06 -17.14 -19.03
CA ALA A 14 3.29 -17.73 -18.52
C ALA A 14 3.65 -17.23 -17.11
N ILE A 15 3.32 -15.98 -16.80
CA ILE A 15 3.61 -15.35 -15.50
C ILE A 15 2.59 -15.79 -14.43
N LYS A 16 1.31 -15.97 -14.80
CA LYS A 16 0.21 -16.29 -13.88
C LYS A 16 0.49 -17.43 -12.89
N PRO A 17 1.03 -18.60 -13.28
CA PRO A 17 1.32 -19.66 -12.30
C PRO A 17 2.39 -19.25 -11.29
N HIS A 18 3.41 -18.50 -11.72
CA HIS A 18 4.49 -18.02 -10.85
C HIS A 18 3.95 -17.02 -9.82
N LEU A 19 3.11 -16.06 -10.24
CA LEU A 19 2.45 -15.14 -9.33
C LEU A 19 1.52 -15.86 -8.36
N ASN A 20 0.73 -16.83 -8.82
CA ASN A 20 -0.14 -17.61 -7.95
C ASN A 20 0.65 -18.39 -6.88
N THR A 21 1.78 -18.98 -7.25
CA THR A 21 2.67 -19.65 -6.28
C THR A 21 3.23 -18.67 -5.26
N MET A 22 3.69 -17.49 -5.68
CA MET A 22 4.19 -16.45 -4.77
C MET A 22 3.09 -15.96 -3.82
N LEU A 23 1.89 -15.70 -4.33
CA LEU A 23 0.74 -15.28 -3.51
C LEU A 23 0.35 -16.37 -2.51
N ALA A 24 0.29 -17.63 -2.93
CA ALA A 24 0.00 -18.75 -2.03
C ALA A 24 1.03 -18.87 -0.90
N GLN A 25 2.31 -18.64 -1.20
CA GLN A 25 3.38 -18.62 -0.19
C GLN A 25 3.23 -17.45 0.78
N LEU A 26 2.96 -16.24 0.28
CA LEU A 26 2.74 -15.03 1.08
C LEU A 26 1.53 -15.15 2.02
N VAL A 27 0.46 -15.81 1.56
CA VAL A 27 -0.72 -16.07 2.38
C VAL A 27 -0.44 -17.14 3.43
N LYS A 28 0.36 -18.16 3.10
CA LYS A 28 0.68 -19.27 4.01
C LYS A 28 1.68 -18.88 5.10
N SER A 29 2.57 -17.92 4.86
CA SER A 29 3.62 -17.49 5.79
C SER A 29 3.17 -16.47 6.85
N LYS A 30 1.87 -16.37 7.16
CA LYS A 30 1.38 -15.35 8.09
C LYS A 30 1.72 -15.68 9.54
N GLU A 31 2.88 -15.22 9.98
CA GLU A 31 2.96 -14.62 11.31
C GLU A 31 1.82 -13.60 11.46
N ARG A 32 1.30 -13.45 12.68
CA ARG A 32 0.21 -12.49 12.92
C ARG A 32 0.65 -11.11 12.42
N PRO A 33 -0.19 -10.42 11.63
CA PRO A 33 0.18 -9.16 11.02
C PRO A 33 0.51 -8.13 12.10
N PHE A 34 1.39 -7.18 11.77
CA PHE A 34 1.89 -6.16 12.69
C PHE A 34 0.78 -5.48 13.51
N TYR A 35 -0.37 -5.19 12.89
CA TYR A 35 -1.48 -4.53 13.58
C TYR A 35 -2.14 -5.37 14.69
N GLU A 36 -1.96 -6.69 14.70
CA GLU A 36 -2.49 -7.60 15.73
C GLU A 36 -1.51 -7.83 16.88
N THR A 37 -0.22 -7.57 16.67
CA THR A 37 0.84 -7.95 17.62
C THR A 37 1.63 -6.79 18.18
N ALA A 38 1.64 -5.64 17.50
CA ALA A 38 2.43 -4.49 17.90
C ALA A 38 1.87 -3.82 19.17
N THR A 39 2.77 -3.49 20.08
CA THR A 39 2.53 -2.64 21.25
C THR A 39 2.29 -1.18 20.82
N PRO A 40 1.64 -0.35 21.67
CA PRO A 40 1.46 1.07 21.38
C PRO A 40 2.77 1.80 21.05
N GLU A 41 3.87 1.45 21.71
CA GLU A 41 5.18 2.05 21.50
C GLU A 41 5.75 1.68 20.12
N GLU A 42 5.59 0.42 19.71
CA GLU A 42 5.98 -0.05 18.37
C GLU A 42 5.16 0.62 17.27
N TRP A 43 3.87 0.84 17.51
CA TRP A 43 3.01 1.61 16.62
C TRP A 43 3.50 3.05 16.45
N VAL A 44 3.78 3.74 17.55
CA VAL A 44 4.29 5.12 17.51
C VAL A 44 5.61 5.18 16.76
N LYS A 45 6.51 4.22 17.00
CA LYS A 45 7.80 4.14 16.33
C LYS A 45 7.63 3.91 14.82
N ALA A 46 6.88 2.89 14.42
CA ALA A 46 6.67 2.55 13.02
C ALA A 46 6.00 3.69 12.25
N PHE A 47 5.04 4.37 12.88
CA PHE A 47 4.39 5.54 12.29
C PHE A 47 5.37 6.69 12.04
N ARG A 48 6.24 6.99 13.00
CA ARG A 48 7.26 8.05 12.85
C ARG A 48 8.24 7.73 11.74
N GLU A 49 8.75 6.50 11.70
CA GLU A 49 9.68 6.04 10.67
C GLU A 49 9.03 6.11 9.27
N TRP A 50 7.77 5.71 9.15
CA TRP A 50 7.01 5.84 7.91
C TRP A 50 6.85 7.30 7.49
N ALA A 51 6.45 8.18 8.40
CA ALA A 51 6.31 9.61 8.12
C ALA A 51 7.65 10.25 7.67
N ASP A 52 8.75 9.93 8.34
CA ASP A 52 10.08 10.46 8.03
C ASP A 52 10.69 9.90 6.74
N SER A 53 10.21 8.74 6.25
CA SER A 53 10.67 8.16 4.99
C SER A 53 10.27 8.97 3.74
N HIS A 54 9.32 9.90 3.87
CA HIS A 54 8.82 10.71 2.78
C HIS A 54 9.69 11.95 2.53
N LYS A 55 9.73 12.40 1.27
CA LYS A 55 10.44 13.63 0.93
C LYS A 55 9.74 14.83 1.56
N ARG A 56 10.50 15.63 2.30
CA ARG A 56 10.00 16.83 2.99
C ARG A 56 9.65 18.00 2.08
N ASN A 57 9.84 17.86 0.77
CA ASN A 57 9.48 18.85 -0.25
C ASN A 57 8.17 18.51 -0.96
N THR A 58 7.36 17.62 -0.40
CA THR A 58 6.04 17.29 -0.95
C THR A 58 5.16 18.54 -0.89
N PRO A 59 4.49 18.93 -1.99
CA PRO A 59 3.55 20.05 -1.98
C PRO A 59 2.48 19.84 -0.92
N LEU A 60 2.08 20.94 -0.26
CA LEU A 60 0.94 20.90 0.65
C LEU A 60 -0.33 20.53 -0.12
N LEU A 61 -1.23 19.81 0.56
CA LEU A 61 -2.57 19.57 0.05
C LEU A 61 -3.30 20.91 -0.08
N SER A 62 -4.09 21.07 -1.14
CA SER A 62 -4.96 22.23 -1.30
C SER A 62 -6.07 22.21 -0.24
N ASP A 63 -6.68 23.37 0.02
CA ASP A 63 -7.82 23.48 0.95
C ASP A 63 -8.97 22.56 0.54
N TYR A 64 -9.21 22.41 -0.77
CA TYR A 64 -10.17 21.45 -1.30
C TYR A 64 -9.79 20.00 -0.99
N ALA A 65 -8.53 19.61 -1.14
CA ALA A 65 -8.06 18.26 -0.85
C ALA A 65 -8.04 17.94 0.66
N LEU A 66 -7.91 18.97 1.51
CA LEU A 66 -8.09 18.86 2.97
C LEU A 66 -9.56 18.87 3.37
N SER A 67 -10.43 19.43 2.53
CA SER A 67 -11.86 19.44 2.78
C SER A 67 -12.43 18.03 2.68
N ARG A 68 -13.45 17.75 3.49
CA ARG A 68 -14.30 16.56 3.32
C ARG A 68 -15.43 16.79 2.32
N ALA A 69 -15.43 17.95 1.65
CA ALA A 69 -16.48 18.33 0.70
C ALA A 69 -16.43 17.39 -0.50
N GLY A 70 -17.57 16.82 -0.88
CA GLY A 70 -17.69 15.87 -1.99
C GLY A 70 -17.22 14.43 -1.71
N ILE A 71 -16.78 14.10 -0.49
CA ILE A 71 -16.55 12.69 -0.08
C ILE A 71 -17.87 11.99 0.24
N TYR A 72 -18.83 12.74 0.77
CA TYR A 72 -20.20 12.28 0.93
C TYR A 72 -20.99 12.88 -0.23
N GLU A 73 -21.69 12.02 -0.99
CA GLU A 73 -22.79 12.49 -1.82
C GLU A 73 -23.69 13.30 -0.88
N GLU A 74 -23.89 14.58 -1.17
CA GLU A 74 -25.01 15.29 -0.58
C GLU A 74 -26.22 14.55 -1.12
N ASP A 75 -26.86 13.73 -0.28
CA ASP A 75 -28.15 13.14 -0.60
C ASP A 75 -29.02 14.30 -1.09
N GLU A 76 -29.24 14.39 -2.42
CA GLU A 76 -30.13 15.37 -3.01
C GLU A 76 -31.48 15.18 -2.32
N GLU A 77 -31.85 16.15 -1.48
CA GLU A 77 -33.16 16.15 -0.84
C GLU A 77 -34.23 16.07 -1.93
N ILE A 78 -35.02 14.99 -1.85
CA ILE A 78 -36.25 14.70 -2.61
C ILE A 78 -37.22 15.87 -2.56
#